data_AF-A0AAD9V4D7-F1
#
_entry.id   AF-A0AAD9V4D7-F1
#
_cell.length_a   1.000
_cell.length_b   1.000
_cell.length_c   1.000
_cell.angle_alpha   90.00
_cell.angle_beta   90.00
_cell.angle_gamma   90.00
#
_symmetry.space_group_name_H-M   'P 1'
#
loop_
_entity.id
_entity.type
_entity.pdbx_description
1 polymer ?
#
loop_
_entity_poly.entity_id
_entity_poly.type
_entity_poly.pdbx_seq_one_letter_code
_entity_poly.pdbx_strand_id
1 'polypeptide(L)'
;MFAWINRHCKQATGYSTVPFGGLSIILVGDIAQLPPITDQVLYHTRPKRDLAIEGYCMYKKFGKAVKFEINERARGGDDVQQRFRAIQIRARDGNSNLDDWNMLLLRQPRNVVDIHNFENFAVKLSFGNEKVARDNYERLKELQQPILGINAHHSNPKAKSLSSEEMGGLEPTIYISKQAKVMSTHNLWTEAGLYNGTMGFTGYVQQVNGNRKSDHGSNHYFDQLANLRRQEPDDHWNG
;
A
#
# COMPACT_ATOMS: atom_id res chain seq x y z
N MET A 1 10.52 -15.45 9.25
CA MET A 1 9.05 -15.50 9.03
C MET A 1 8.39 -16.86 9.26
N PHE A 2 8.62 -17.90 8.43
CA PHE A 2 7.82 -19.15 8.46
C PHE A 2 7.81 -19.93 9.79
N ALA A 3 8.89 -19.87 10.57
CA ALA A 3 8.91 -20.48 11.90
C ALA A 3 7.84 -19.87 12.82
N TRP A 4 7.71 -18.54 12.83
CA TRP A 4 6.70 -17.86 13.62
C TRP A 4 5.29 -18.21 13.16
N ILE A 5 5.03 -18.23 11.85
CA ILE A 5 3.74 -18.65 11.29
C ILE A 5 3.40 -20.07 11.75
N ASN A 6 4.33 -21.01 11.59
CA ASN A 6 4.17 -22.40 12.03
C ASN A 6 3.83 -22.51 13.52
N ARG A 7 4.58 -21.81 14.38
CA ARG A 7 4.36 -21.81 15.83
C ARG A 7 2.98 -21.24 16.19
N HIS A 8 2.58 -20.12 15.59
CA HIS A 8 1.27 -19.52 15.85
C HIS A 8 0.12 -20.39 15.35
N CYS A 9 0.24 -21.02 14.19
CA CYS A 9 -0.78 -21.95 13.72
C CYS A 9 -0.92 -23.17 14.64
N LYS A 10 0.19 -23.72 15.13
CA LYS A 10 0.18 -24.83 16.11
C LYS A 10 -0.47 -24.43 17.43
N GLN A 11 -0.20 -23.22 17.92
CA GLN A 11 -0.83 -22.68 19.12
C GLN A 11 -2.34 -22.49 18.93
N ALA A 12 -2.76 -21.91 17.80
CA ALA A 12 -4.16 -21.63 17.51
C ALA A 12 -5.01 -22.89 17.33
N THR A 13 -4.45 -23.95 16.76
CA THR A 13 -5.16 -25.21 16.46
C THR A 13 -5.00 -26.28 17.54
N GLY A 14 -3.99 -26.17 18.41
CA GLY A 14 -3.61 -27.21 19.36
C GLY A 14 -2.84 -28.39 18.75
N TYR A 15 -2.70 -28.47 17.42
CA TYR A 15 -1.98 -29.55 16.75
C TYR A 15 -0.46 -29.30 16.71
N SER A 16 0.21 -29.53 17.83
CA SER A 16 1.62 -29.19 18.04
C SER A 16 2.63 -30.01 17.19
N THR A 17 2.25 -31.20 16.72
CA THR A 17 3.12 -32.11 15.96
C THR A 17 2.98 -31.95 14.45
N VAL A 18 1.91 -31.30 13.97
CA VAL A 18 1.60 -31.16 12.55
C VAL A 18 2.17 -29.83 12.01
N PRO A 19 2.87 -29.80 10.85
CA PRO A 19 3.30 -28.55 10.23
C PRO A 19 2.13 -27.57 10.09
N PHE A 20 2.37 -26.30 10.45
CA PHE A 20 1.36 -25.24 10.46
C PHE A 20 0.07 -25.60 11.19
N GLY A 21 0.11 -26.46 12.21
CA GLY A 21 -1.09 -26.85 12.94
C GLY A 21 -2.15 -27.54 12.08
N GLY A 22 -1.74 -28.19 10.97
CA GLY A 22 -2.67 -28.84 10.03
C GLY A 22 -3.42 -27.88 9.10
N LEU A 23 -3.13 -26.58 9.14
CA LEU A 23 -3.73 -25.61 8.23
C LEU A 23 -3.12 -25.71 6.83
N SER A 24 -3.96 -25.52 5.82
CA SER A 24 -3.50 -25.38 4.43
C SER A 24 -2.93 -23.98 4.23
N ILE A 25 -1.65 -23.90 3.84
CA ILE A 25 -0.95 -22.63 3.62
C ILE A 25 -0.71 -22.45 2.12
N ILE A 26 -1.12 -21.30 1.59
CA ILE A 26 -0.85 -20.89 0.21
C ILE A 26 0.11 -19.70 0.27
N LEU A 27 1.28 -19.86 -0.34
CA LEU A 27 2.25 -18.78 -0.49
C LEU A 27 2.06 -18.12 -1.86
N VAL A 28 1.85 -16.81 -1.88
CA VAL A 28 1.72 -16.00 -3.09
C VAL A 28 2.75 -14.89 -3.06
N GLY A 29 3.47 -14.70 -4.16
CA GLY A 29 4.47 -13.65 -4.29
C GLY A 29 5.35 -13.84 -5.51
N ASP A 30 6.29 -12.92 -5.69
CA ASP A 30 7.28 -12.95 -6.76
C ASP A 30 8.67 -12.76 -6.16
N ILE A 31 9.49 -13.82 -6.22
CA ILE A 31 10.82 -13.84 -5.61
C ILE A 31 11.82 -12.89 -6.28
N ALA A 32 11.50 -12.38 -7.47
CA ALA A 32 12.32 -11.43 -8.20
C ALA A 32 11.97 -9.97 -7.88
N GLN A 33 11.00 -9.74 -6.98
CA GLN A 33 10.71 -8.40 -6.45
C GLN A 33 11.58 -8.09 -5.22
N LEU A 34 11.24 -7.03 -4.50
CA LEU A 34 12.01 -6.57 -3.35
C LEU A 34 12.20 -7.70 -2.32
N PRO A 35 13.45 -7.95 -1.87
CA PRO A 35 13.70 -8.91 -0.82
C PRO A 35 13.14 -8.41 0.52
N PRO A 36 13.02 -9.29 1.52
CA PRO A 36 12.74 -8.86 2.89
C PRO A 36 13.70 -7.78 3.36
N ILE A 37 13.18 -6.75 4.04
CA ILE A 37 13.99 -5.73 4.69
C ILE A 37 14.66 -6.38 5.91
N THR A 38 15.99 -6.25 6.01
CA THR A 38 16.84 -6.72 7.13
C THR A 38 16.76 -8.22 7.51
N ASP A 39 16.06 -9.05 6.73
CA ASP A 39 16.00 -10.51 6.88
C ASP A 39 16.64 -11.23 5.67
N GLN A 40 16.86 -12.54 5.79
CA GLN A 40 17.37 -13.36 4.69
C GLN A 40 16.30 -13.61 3.63
N VAL A 41 16.71 -13.63 2.37
CA VAL A 41 15.83 -14.03 1.25
C VAL A 41 15.30 -15.44 1.42
N LEU A 42 14.11 -15.68 0.89
CA LEU A 42 13.37 -16.93 1.04
C LEU A 42 14.15 -18.19 0.62
N TYR A 43 14.91 -18.07 -0.47
CA TYR A 43 15.68 -19.17 -1.06
C TYR A 43 17.09 -19.28 -0.48
N HIS A 44 17.39 -18.60 0.64
CA HIS A 44 18.65 -18.77 1.32
C HIS A 44 18.79 -20.21 1.88
N THR A 45 19.86 -20.89 1.49
CA THR A 45 20.04 -22.34 1.74
C THR A 45 20.87 -22.67 2.97
N ARG A 46 21.39 -21.67 3.70
CA ARG A 46 22.33 -21.86 4.82
C ARG A 46 21.86 -21.18 6.11
N PRO A 47 20.68 -21.53 6.65
CA PRO A 47 20.21 -20.94 7.91
C PRO A 47 21.19 -21.29 9.05
N LYS A 48 21.55 -20.29 9.87
CA LYS A 48 22.52 -20.46 10.97
C LYS A 48 21.91 -20.49 12.38
N ARG A 49 20.71 -19.92 12.55
CA ARG A 49 20.01 -19.82 13.83
C ARG A 49 18.86 -20.83 13.86
N ASP A 50 18.54 -21.37 15.03
CA ASP A 50 17.48 -22.39 15.19
C ASP A 50 16.14 -21.96 14.58
N LEU A 51 15.73 -20.71 14.82
CA LEU A 51 14.52 -20.15 14.25
C LEU A 51 14.55 -20.09 12.72
N ALA A 52 15.72 -19.80 12.13
CA ALA A 52 15.90 -19.79 10.68
C ALA A 52 15.92 -21.22 10.11
N ILE A 53 16.48 -22.19 10.84
CA ILE A 53 16.46 -23.61 10.47
C ILE A 53 15.02 -24.12 10.44
N GLU A 54 14.23 -23.83 11.48
CA GLU A 54 12.80 -24.16 11.51
C GLU A 54 12.07 -23.52 10.33
N GLY A 55 12.30 -22.23 10.08
CA GLY A 55 11.67 -21.49 8.97
C GLY A 55 12.01 -22.10 7.60
N TYR A 56 13.28 -22.46 7.39
CA TYR A 56 13.72 -23.14 6.17
C TYR A 56 13.08 -24.53 6.02
N CYS A 57 13.01 -25.32 7.09
CA CYS A 57 12.33 -26.61 7.09
C CYS A 57 10.84 -26.47 6.74
N MET A 58 10.17 -25.43 7.23
CA MET A 58 8.78 -25.13 6.88
C MET A 58 8.63 -24.68 5.43
N TYR A 59 9.54 -23.84 4.93
CA TYR A 59 9.55 -23.46 3.52
C TYR A 59 9.71 -24.68 2.59
N LYS A 60 10.54 -25.67 2.96
CA LYS A 60 10.67 -26.91 2.20
C LYS A 60 9.42 -27.80 2.19
N LYS A 61 8.40 -27.51 3.02
CA LYS A 61 7.10 -28.23 2.96
C LYS A 61 6.26 -27.82 1.75
N PHE A 62 6.53 -26.67 1.14
CA PHE A 62 5.89 -26.27 -0.11
C PHE A 62 6.47 -27.08 -1.29
N GLY A 63 5.87 -28.25 -1.54
CA GLY A 63 6.30 -29.17 -2.61
C GLY A 63 5.65 -28.88 -3.98
N LYS A 64 4.65 -28.00 -4.04
CA LYS A 64 3.94 -27.64 -5.26
C LYS A 64 4.09 -26.15 -5.52
N ALA A 65 4.56 -25.80 -6.72
CA ALA A 65 4.62 -24.43 -7.21
C ALA A 65 3.74 -24.30 -8.46
N VAL A 66 2.94 -23.23 -8.51
CA VAL A 66 2.17 -22.84 -9.69
C VAL A 66 2.74 -21.51 -10.18
N LYS A 67 3.12 -21.45 -11.45
CA LYS A 67 3.67 -20.24 -12.07
C LYS A 67 2.61 -19.66 -13.01
N PHE A 68 2.30 -18.39 -12.85
CA PHE A 68 1.46 -17.67 -13.79
C PHE A 68 2.31 -17.10 -14.91
N GLU A 69 1.88 -17.32 -16.15
CA GLU A 69 2.63 -16.94 -17.36
C GLU A 69 2.06 -15.68 -18.02
N ILE A 70 0.78 -15.38 -17.80
CA ILE A 70 0.08 -14.27 -18.43
C ILE A 70 0.19 -13.02 -17.54
N ASN A 71 0.74 -11.93 -18.10
CA ASN A 71 0.80 -10.63 -17.44
C ASN A 71 -0.47 -9.84 -17.71
N GLU A 72 -1.38 -9.89 -16.74
CA GLU A 72 -2.68 -9.23 -16.83
C GLU A 72 -2.66 -7.73 -16.47
N ARG A 73 -1.51 -7.18 -16.04
CA ARG A 73 -1.37 -5.75 -15.75
C ARG A 73 -1.02 -4.95 -17.00
N ALA A 74 -0.20 -5.51 -17.88
CA ALA A 74 0.16 -4.92 -19.16
C ALA A 74 -0.56 -5.65 -20.31
N ARG A 75 -1.91 -5.77 -20.22
CA ARG A 75 -2.74 -6.43 -21.23
C ARG A 75 -2.78 -5.66 -22.54
N GLY A 76 -2.76 -6.42 -23.62
CA GLY A 76 -3.09 -5.99 -24.98
C GLY A 76 -2.04 -6.41 -26.00
N GLY A 77 -2.49 -6.46 -27.25
CA GLY A 77 -1.81 -7.12 -28.36
C GLY A 77 -0.93 -6.20 -29.20
N ASP A 78 -0.91 -4.90 -28.96
CA ASP A 78 -0.09 -4.01 -29.76
C ASP A 78 1.40 -4.21 -29.49
N ASP A 79 2.19 -3.85 -30.50
CA ASP A 79 3.63 -4.08 -30.53
C ASP A 79 4.37 -3.32 -29.41
N VAL A 80 3.85 -2.15 -29.00
CA VAL A 80 4.44 -1.35 -27.90
C VAL A 80 4.26 -2.05 -26.56
N GLN A 81 3.08 -2.60 -26.30
CA GLN A 81 2.80 -3.36 -25.08
C GLN A 81 3.53 -4.70 -25.04
N GLN A 82 3.60 -5.42 -26.17
CA GLN A 82 4.40 -6.64 -26.28
C GLN A 82 5.88 -6.38 -25.94
N ARG A 83 6.48 -5.35 -26.55
CA ARG A 83 7.84 -4.93 -26.24
C ARG A 83 8.00 -4.56 -24.77
N PHE A 84 7.02 -3.87 -24.19
CA PHE A 84 7.10 -3.51 -22.77
C PHE A 84 7.08 -4.72 -21.84
N ARG A 85 6.23 -5.71 -22.09
CA ARG A 85 6.24 -6.97 -21.31
C ARG A 85 7.59 -7.66 -21.41
N ALA A 86 8.19 -7.67 -22.59
CA ALA A 86 9.52 -8.25 -22.78
C ALA A 86 10.60 -7.51 -21.95
N ILE A 87 10.54 -6.18 -21.87
CA ILE A 87 11.42 -5.40 -20.98
C ILE A 87 11.22 -5.79 -19.52
N GLN A 88 9.98 -5.91 -19.04
CA GLN A 88 9.71 -6.26 -17.65
C GLN A 88 10.30 -7.62 -17.25
N ILE A 89 10.22 -8.61 -18.13
CA ILE A 89 10.83 -9.94 -17.91
C ILE A 89 12.36 -9.86 -17.89
N ARG A 90 12.97 -9.14 -18.84
CA ARG A 90 14.43 -8.96 -18.85
C ARG A 90 14.92 -8.23 -17.61
N ALA A 91 14.24 -7.16 -17.21
CA ALA A 91 14.57 -6.40 -16.01
C ALA A 91 14.45 -7.25 -14.74
N ARG A 92 13.41 -8.10 -14.67
CA ARG A 92 13.19 -9.07 -13.58
C ARG A 92 14.38 -10.03 -13.41
N ASP A 93 14.94 -10.51 -14.52
CA ASP A 93 16.03 -11.49 -14.51
C ASP A 93 17.43 -10.84 -14.51
N GLY A 94 17.52 -9.50 -14.52
CA GLY A 94 18.79 -8.77 -14.61
C GLY A 94 19.44 -8.80 -16.01
N ASN A 95 18.66 -9.09 -17.05
CA ASN A 95 19.10 -9.25 -18.44
C ASN A 95 18.73 -8.05 -19.34
N SER A 96 18.64 -6.85 -18.76
CA SER A 96 18.35 -5.62 -19.50
C SER A 96 19.43 -5.33 -20.56
N ASN A 97 19.03 -4.82 -21.72
CA ASN A 97 19.94 -4.48 -22.82
C ASN A 97 19.79 -3.02 -23.31
N LEU A 98 20.58 -2.63 -24.32
CA LEU A 98 20.58 -1.26 -24.83
C LEU A 98 19.26 -0.87 -25.50
N ASP A 99 18.58 -1.80 -26.17
CA ASP A 99 17.28 -1.54 -26.79
C ASP A 99 16.19 -1.28 -25.73
N ASP A 100 16.27 -1.98 -24.60
CA ASP A 100 15.39 -1.75 -23.45
C ASP A 100 15.56 -0.33 -22.93
N TRP A 101 16.82 0.10 -22.77
CA TRP A 101 17.15 1.46 -22.36
C TRP A 101 16.59 2.49 -23.33
N ASN A 102 16.87 2.34 -24.63
CA ASN A 102 16.39 3.25 -25.67
C ASN A 102 14.86 3.35 -25.69
N MET A 103 14.17 2.23 -25.53
CA MET A 103 12.71 2.22 -25.46
C MET A 103 12.20 2.95 -24.21
N LEU A 104 12.83 2.77 -23.04
CA LEU A 104 12.45 3.48 -21.81
C LEU A 104 12.68 4.99 -21.92
N LEU A 105 13.69 5.46 -22.68
CA LEU A 105 13.89 6.89 -22.95
C LEU A 105 12.69 7.51 -23.71
N LEU A 106 11.98 6.73 -24.53
CA LEU A 106 10.76 7.19 -25.20
C LEU A 106 9.60 7.46 -24.23
N ARG A 107 9.73 7.09 -22.95
CA ARG A 107 8.68 7.26 -21.91
C ARG A 107 8.99 8.36 -20.92
N GLN A 108 10.00 9.19 -21.22
CA GLN A 108 10.26 10.38 -20.45
C GLN A 108 9.10 11.38 -20.57
N PRO A 109 8.89 12.26 -19.57
CA PRO A 109 7.77 13.20 -19.56
C PRO A 109 7.59 13.98 -20.88
N ARG A 110 8.69 14.41 -21.51
CA ARG A 110 8.68 15.11 -22.81
C ARG A 110 8.02 14.36 -23.98
N ASN A 111 7.85 13.05 -23.86
CA ASN A 111 7.33 12.17 -24.91
C ASN A 111 5.94 11.59 -24.57
N VAL A 112 5.38 11.93 -23.40
CA VAL A 112 4.07 11.41 -22.95
C VAL A 112 2.96 12.32 -23.46
N VAL A 113 1.97 11.75 -24.16
CA VAL A 113 0.84 12.49 -24.75
C VAL A 113 -0.04 13.16 -23.69
N ASP A 114 -0.32 12.46 -22.58
CA ASP A 114 -1.17 12.94 -21.49
C ASP A 114 -0.36 13.13 -20.20
N ILE A 115 0.65 14.01 -20.28
CA ILE A 115 1.49 14.33 -19.13
C ILE A 115 0.68 14.96 -17.98
N HIS A 116 -0.36 15.74 -18.30
CA HIS A 116 -1.19 16.41 -17.32
C HIS A 116 -1.91 15.41 -16.41
N ASN A 117 -2.42 14.31 -16.96
CA ASN A 117 -3.00 13.25 -16.15
C ASN A 117 -1.98 12.60 -15.23
N PHE A 118 -0.77 12.33 -15.74
CA PHE A 118 0.30 11.76 -14.93
C PHE A 118 0.70 12.68 -13.77
N GLU A 119 0.87 13.96 -14.03
CA GLU A 119 1.26 14.96 -13.02
C GLU A 119 0.19 15.15 -11.94
N ASN A 120 -1.09 15.06 -12.30
CA ASN A 120 -2.18 15.32 -11.36
C ASN A 120 -2.70 14.07 -10.64
N PHE A 121 -2.66 12.92 -11.29
CA PHE A 121 -3.36 11.72 -10.79
C PHE A 121 -2.44 10.51 -10.59
N ALA A 122 -1.24 10.44 -11.18
CA ALA A 122 -0.38 9.29 -10.97
C ALA A 122 0.26 9.27 -9.57
N VAL A 123 0.66 8.08 -9.12
CA VAL A 123 1.47 7.93 -7.92
C VAL A 123 2.94 7.97 -8.34
N LYS A 124 3.69 8.90 -7.76
CA LYS A 124 5.14 8.99 -7.95
C LYS A 124 5.85 8.02 -7.00
N LEU A 125 6.74 7.20 -7.55
CA LEU A 125 7.64 6.35 -6.76
C LEU A 125 8.98 7.07 -6.57
N SER A 126 9.46 7.10 -5.32
CA SER A 126 10.72 7.74 -4.94
C SER A 126 11.53 6.78 -4.06
N PHE A 127 12.86 6.82 -4.21
CA PHE A 127 13.76 6.06 -3.34
C PHE A 127 13.88 6.76 -1.98
N GLY A 128 13.41 6.11 -0.92
CA GLY A 128 13.51 6.55 0.47
C GLY A 128 12.33 7.41 0.96
N ASN A 129 11.94 7.20 2.23
CA ASN A 129 10.80 7.86 2.85
C ASN A 129 10.97 9.38 2.97
N GLU A 130 12.20 9.86 3.21
CA GLU A 130 12.49 11.29 3.28
C GLU A 130 12.17 12.00 1.95
N LYS A 131 12.56 11.40 0.83
CA LYS A 131 12.25 11.94 -0.50
C LYS A 131 10.75 11.88 -0.79
N VAL A 132 10.07 10.81 -0.39
CA VAL A 132 8.61 10.69 -0.51
C VAL A 132 7.92 11.80 0.28
N ALA A 133 8.31 12.04 1.53
CA ALA A 133 7.74 13.09 2.38
C ALA A 133 7.95 14.48 1.77
N ARG A 134 9.15 14.76 1.26
CA ARG A 134 9.47 16.03 0.59
C ARG A 134 8.63 16.22 -0.68
N ASP A 135 8.61 15.23 -1.56
CA ASP A 135 7.84 15.29 -2.81
C ASP A 135 6.33 15.48 -2.52
N ASN A 136 5.78 14.80 -1.51
CA ASN A 136 4.39 14.94 -1.10
C ASN A 136 4.09 16.34 -0.54
N TYR A 137 5.01 16.91 0.25
CA TYR A 137 4.84 18.25 0.80
C TYR A 137 4.93 19.34 -0.28
N GLU A 138 5.83 19.22 -1.25
CA GLU A 138 5.86 20.10 -2.43
C GLU A 138 4.52 20.05 -3.18
N ARG A 139 3.99 18.84 -3.40
CA ARG A 139 2.70 18.68 -4.07
C ARG A 139 1.53 19.29 -3.28
N LEU A 140 1.56 19.24 -1.95
CA LEU A 140 0.57 19.94 -1.12
C LEU A 140 0.62 21.47 -1.28
N LYS A 141 1.82 22.05 -1.40
CA LYS A 141 1.99 23.50 -1.63
C LYS A 141 1.45 23.92 -3.00
N GLU A 142 1.64 23.09 -4.02
CA GLU A 142 1.13 23.34 -5.37
C GLU A 142 -0.40 23.39 -5.46
N LEU A 143 -1.14 22.81 -4.50
CA LEU A 143 -2.61 22.91 -4.45
C LEU A 143 -3.08 24.35 -4.21
N GLN A 144 -2.20 25.23 -3.68
CA GLN A 144 -2.54 26.62 -3.33
C GLN A 144 -3.75 26.72 -2.39
N GLN A 145 -3.93 25.71 -1.55
CA GLN A 145 -4.97 25.62 -0.53
C GLN A 145 -4.34 25.68 0.86
N PRO A 146 -5.04 26.20 1.90
CA PRO A 146 -4.52 26.21 3.26
C PRO A 146 -4.10 24.82 3.74
N ILE A 147 -2.86 24.69 4.22
CA ILE A 147 -2.32 23.44 4.75
C ILE A 147 -2.57 23.39 6.26
N LEU A 148 -3.35 22.41 6.70
CA LEU A 148 -3.57 22.12 8.11
C LEU A 148 -2.53 21.12 8.62
N GLY A 149 -1.82 21.47 9.68
CA GLY A 149 -1.02 20.53 10.46
C GLY A 149 -1.86 19.91 11.58
N ILE A 150 -1.95 18.58 11.61
CA ILE A 150 -2.64 17.83 12.66
C ILE A 150 -1.58 17.09 13.47
N ASN A 151 -1.46 17.46 14.74
CA ASN A 151 -0.53 16.84 15.66
C ASN A 151 -1.19 15.63 16.36
N ALA A 152 -0.42 14.57 16.52
CA ALA A 152 -0.83 13.40 17.27
C ALA A 152 -1.04 13.75 18.75
N HIS A 153 -2.07 13.14 19.34
CA HIS A 153 -2.26 13.16 20.78
C HIS A 153 -1.60 11.93 21.39
N HIS A 154 -0.57 12.14 22.21
CA HIS A 154 0.18 11.06 22.84
C HIS A 154 -0.30 10.81 24.27
N SER A 155 -0.41 9.53 24.66
CA SER A 155 -0.87 9.14 25.99
C SER A 155 0.13 9.48 27.11
N ASN A 156 1.43 9.57 26.79
CA ASN A 156 2.49 9.93 27.73
C ASN A 156 3.77 10.37 26.98
N PRO A 157 4.76 10.97 27.68
CA PRO A 157 6.00 11.43 27.06
C PRO A 157 6.82 10.34 26.37
N LYS A 158 6.79 9.09 26.89
CA LYS A 158 7.50 7.96 26.27
C LYS A 158 6.88 7.60 24.92
N ALA A 159 5.55 7.61 24.80
CA ALA A 159 4.87 7.38 23.54
C ALA A 159 5.17 8.49 22.51
N LYS A 160 5.38 9.73 22.98
CA LYS A 160 5.77 10.86 22.12
C LYS A 160 7.19 10.73 21.56
N SER A 161 8.09 10.04 22.26
CA SER A 161 9.47 9.85 21.81
C SER A 161 9.68 8.66 20.87
N LEU A 162 8.67 7.83 20.66
CA LEU A 162 8.76 6.70 19.73
C LEU A 162 8.78 7.20 18.28
N SER A 163 9.54 6.49 17.45
CA SER A 163 9.58 6.74 16.01
C SER A 163 8.25 6.40 15.33
N SER A 164 7.99 6.95 14.14
CA SER A 164 6.80 6.57 13.36
C SER A 164 6.80 5.09 13.00
N GLU A 165 7.97 4.49 12.77
CA GLU A 165 8.13 3.04 12.54
C GLU A 165 7.63 2.20 13.74
N GLU A 166 8.04 2.56 14.96
CA GLU A 166 7.55 1.91 16.19
C GLU A 166 6.05 2.15 16.43
N MET A 167 5.49 3.21 15.84
CA MET A 167 4.08 3.56 15.90
C MET A 167 3.29 3.08 14.68
N GLY A 168 3.79 2.06 13.96
CA GLY A 168 3.07 1.44 12.83
C GLY A 168 3.01 2.32 11.58
N GLY A 169 3.99 3.21 11.40
CA GLY A 169 4.07 4.16 10.29
C GLY A 169 3.24 5.43 10.48
N LEU A 170 2.72 5.68 11.68
CA LEU A 170 1.99 6.91 11.99
C LEU A 170 2.95 8.04 12.35
N GLU A 171 2.95 9.08 11.53
CA GLU A 171 3.74 10.29 11.76
C GLU A 171 3.13 11.13 12.91
N PRO A 172 3.97 11.76 13.76
CA PRO A 172 3.50 12.57 14.89
C PRO A 172 2.80 13.86 14.45
N THR A 173 3.04 14.30 13.22
CA THR A 173 2.31 15.40 12.58
C THR A 173 2.01 15.01 11.15
N ILE A 174 0.75 15.16 10.76
CA ILE A 174 0.33 15.02 9.36
C ILE A 174 -0.06 16.39 8.81
N TYR A 175 0.29 16.63 7.55
CA TYR A 175 -0.11 17.83 6.83
C TYR A 175 -1.15 17.46 5.78
N ILE A 176 -2.26 18.18 5.78
CA ILE A 176 -3.38 17.92 4.88
C ILE A 176 -3.92 19.23 4.33
N SER A 177 -4.37 19.19 3.09
CA SER A 177 -4.99 20.34 2.43
C SER A 177 -6.24 19.89 1.68
N LYS A 178 -7.09 20.82 1.25
CA LYS A 178 -8.25 20.51 0.39
C LYS A 178 -7.75 19.94 -0.95
N GLN A 179 -8.44 18.95 -1.52
CA GLN A 179 -8.08 18.26 -2.77
C GLN A 179 -6.75 17.48 -2.72
N ALA A 180 -6.14 17.32 -1.56
CA ALA A 180 -4.98 16.48 -1.37
C ALA A 180 -5.33 15.01 -1.66
N LYS A 181 -4.50 14.35 -2.46
CA LYS A 181 -4.58 12.90 -2.66
C LYS A 181 -4.01 12.19 -1.43
N VAL A 182 -4.79 11.29 -0.84
CA VAL A 182 -4.46 10.59 0.40
C VAL A 182 -4.60 9.08 0.24
N MET A 183 -3.95 8.33 1.13
CA MET A 183 -4.03 6.88 1.22
C MET A 183 -4.40 6.48 2.65
N SER A 184 -5.36 5.58 2.83
CA SER A 184 -5.57 4.93 4.12
C SER A 184 -4.40 4.00 4.42
N THR A 185 -3.78 4.12 5.59
CA THR A 185 -2.69 3.24 6.03
C THR A 185 -3.17 2.10 6.92
N HIS A 186 -4.48 2.06 7.22
CA HIS A 186 -5.09 1.12 8.15
C HIS A 186 -6.39 0.54 7.59
N ASN A 187 -6.75 -0.66 8.07
CA ASN A 187 -8.05 -1.25 7.83
C ASN A 187 -9.06 -0.63 8.79
N LEU A 188 -10.01 0.13 8.26
CA LEU A 188 -11.01 0.85 9.06
C LEU A 188 -12.39 0.22 8.92
N TRP A 189 -12.83 -0.03 7.68
CA TRP A 189 -14.12 -0.65 7.38
C TRP A 189 -13.99 -1.47 6.10
N THR A 190 -13.50 -2.70 6.25
CA THR A 190 -13.18 -3.59 5.13
C THR A 190 -14.39 -3.93 4.27
N GLU A 191 -15.57 -4.12 4.87
CA GLU A 191 -16.82 -4.40 4.15
C GLU A 191 -17.26 -3.24 3.25
N ALA A 192 -16.98 -1.99 3.64
CA ALA A 192 -17.24 -0.80 2.82
C ALA A 192 -16.05 -0.42 1.91
N GLY A 193 -15.02 -1.26 1.82
CA GLY A 193 -13.85 -1.01 0.98
C GLY A 193 -12.82 -0.02 1.55
N LEU A 194 -12.87 0.31 2.84
CA LEU A 194 -11.88 1.15 3.51
C LEU A 194 -10.77 0.30 4.14
N TYR A 195 -9.89 -0.22 3.29
CA TYR A 195 -8.72 -1.02 3.66
C TYR A 195 -7.41 -0.24 3.50
N ASN A 196 -6.33 -0.74 4.08
CA ASN A 196 -4.98 -0.19 3.89
C ASN A 196 -4.60 -0.19 2.40
N GLY A 197 -4.20 0.97 1.88
CA GLY A 197 -3.91 1.20 0.46
C GLY A 197 -5.03 1.87 -0.32
N THR A 198 -6.22 2.06 0.29
CA THR A 198 -7.33 2.77 -0.36
C THR A 198 -6.96 4.22 -0.60
N MET A 199 -7.02 4.66 -1.85
CA MET A 199 -6.72 6.03 -2.26
C MET A 199 -7.98 6.89 -2.31
N GLY A 200 -7.83 8.18 -2.03
CA GLY A 200 -8.92 9.15 -2.17
C GLY A 200 -8.42 10.58 -2.25
N PHE A 201 -9.37 11.51 -2.26
CA PHE A 201 -9.10 12.94 -2.22
C PHE A 201 -9.82 13.58 -1.03
N THR A 202 -9.19 14.59 -0.43
CA THR A 202 -9.80 15.34 0.66
C THR A 202 -10.83 16.32 0.13
N GLY A 203 -12.06 16.25 0.66
CA GLY A 203 -13.16 17.16 0.30
C GLY A 203 -13.11 18.47 1.08
N TYR A 204 -13.40 18.42 2.38
CA TYR A 204 -13.30 19.53 3.31
C TYR A 204 -12.62 19.05 4.59
N VAL A 205 -11.87 19.95 5.24
CA VAL A 205 -11.21 19.66 6.52
C VAL A 205 -11.88 20.52 7.58
N GLN A 206 -12.53 19.89 8.57
CA GLN A 206 -13.21 20.56 9.67
C GLN A 206 -12.68 20.01 10.99
N GLN A 207 -12.28 20.92 11.89
CA GLN A 207 -12.02 20.54 13.28
C GLN A 207 -13.35 20.44 14.02
N VAL A 208 -13.66 19.26 14.54
CA VAL A 208 -14.84 19.05 15.38
C VAL A 208 -14.39 19.13 16.84
N ASN A 209 -14.80 20.18 17.54
CA ASN A 209 -14.53 20.30 18.97
C ASN A 209 -15.41 19.29 19.74
N GLY A 210 -14.77 18.28 20.32
CA GLY A 210 -15.42 17.21 21.06
C GLY A 210 -15.95 17.64 22.43
N ASN A 211 -16.94 18.53 22.50
CA ASN A 211 -17.83 18.61 23.66
C ASN A 211 -18.97 17.60 23.48
N ARG A 212 -18.65 16.30 23.52
CA ARG A 212 -19.66 15.26 23.73
C ARG A 212 -19.92 15.17 25.23
N LYS A 213 -20.87 15.96 25.73
CA LYS A 213 -21.66 15.48 26.88
C LYS A 213 -22.40 14.24 26.38
N SER A 214 -22.16 13.13 27.07
CA SER A 214 -22.83 11.86 26.87
C SER A 214 -24.31 12.03 27.22
N ASP A 215 -25.13 12.44 26.27
CA ASP A 215 -26.57 12.27 26.36
C ASP A 215 -27.01 11.45 25.15
N HIS A 216 -27.77 10.40 25.43
CA HIS A 216 -28.31 9.45 24.47
C HIS A 216 -29.04 10.17 23.32
N GLY A 217 -28.53 10.03 22.10
CA GLY A 217 -29.18 10.57 20.91
C GLY A 217 -28.39 10.26 19.64
N SER A 218 -29.05 9.57 18.73
CA SER A 218 -28.72 9.31 17.31
C SER A 218 -27.55 10.06 16.68
N ASN A 219 -26.76 9.32 15.92
CA ASN A 219 -25.56 9.72 15.18
C ASN A 219 -25.88 10.75 14.06
N HIS A 220 -26.17 12.01 14.44
CA HIS A 220 -26.56 13.12 13.55
C HIS A 220 -25.58 13.42 12.40
N TYR A 221 -24.35 12.92 12.45
CA TYR A 221 -23.33 13.14 11.41
C TYR A 221 -23.53 12.29 10.14
N PHE A 222 -24.11 11.09 10.25
CA PHE A 222 -24.43 10.30 9.06
C PHE A 222 -25.62 10.87 8.28
N ASP A 223 -26.56 11.50 8.97
CA ASP A 223 -27.75 12.09 8.36
C ASP A 223 -27.44 13.36 7.55
N GLN A 224 -26.43 14.15 7.93
CA GLN A 224 -26.04 15.34 7.16
C GLN A 224 -25.37 15.00 5.83
N LEU A 225 -24.52 13.95 5.78
CA LEU A 225 -23.92 13.48 4.54
C LEU A 225 -24.93 12.74 3.63
N ALA A 226 -25.93 12.07 4.21
CA ALA A 226 -27.04 11.48 3.47
C ALA A 226 -28.00 12.55 2.89
N ASN A 227 -28.14 13.70 3.55
CA ASN A 227 -28.99 14.80 3.08
C ASN A 227 -28.32 15.63 1.97
N LEU A 228 -27.00 15.77 1.97
CA LEU A 228 -26.27 16.39 0.86
C LEU A 228 -26.38 15.57 -0.43
N ARG A 229 -26.45 14.24 -0.32
CA ARG A 229 -26.67 13.34 -1.47
C ARG A 229 -28.11 13.34 -1.99
N ARG A 230 -29.06 13.94 -1.26
CA ARG A 230 -30.47 14.12 -1.67
C ARG A 230 -30.76 15.48 -2.29
N GLN A 231 -29.76 16.37 -2.39
CA GLN A 231 -29.91 17.72 -2.97
C GLN A 231 -29.22 17.88 -4.32
N GLU A 232 -28.62 16.83 -4.89
CA GLU A 232 -28.25 16.83 -6.30
C GLU A 232 -29.53 16.65 -7.14
N PRO A 233 -29.81 17.51 -8.13
CA PRO A 233 -30.94 17.31 -9.04
C PRO A 233 -30.72 16.02 -9.84
N ASP A 234 -31.76 15.20 -9.96
CA ASP A 234 -31.79 14.08 -10.90
C ASP A 234 -31.59 14.62 -12.32
N ASP A 235 -30.37 14.50 -12.86
CA ASP A 235 -30.14 14.63 -14.29
C ASP A 235 -30.81 13.43 -14.98
N HIS A 236 -32.07 13.66 -15.37
CA HIS A 236 -32.82 12.83 -16.30
C HIS A 236 -32.04 12.69 -17.61
N TRP A 237 -31.34 11.58 -17.77
CA TRP A 237 -30.97 11.07 -19.10
C TRP A 237 -32.19 10.42 -19.75
N ASN A 238 -32.93 11.22 -20.52
CA ASN A 238 -33.82 10.75 -21.57
C ASN A 238 -33.20 11.12 -22.93
N GLY A 239 -32.91 10.11 -23.77
CA GLY A 239 -32.48 10.28 -25.16
C GLY A 239 -31.14 9.66 -25.48
#